data_AF-A0A9X5X9I3-F1
#
_entry.id   AF-A0A9X5X9I3-F1
#
_cell.length_a   1.000
_cell.length_b   1.000
_cell.length_c   1.000
_cell.angle_alpha   90.00
_cell.angle_beta   90.00
_cell.angle_gamma   90.00
#
_symmetry.space_group_name_H-M   'P 1'
#
loop_
_entity.id
_entity.type
_entity.pdbx_description
1 polymer ?
#
loop_
_entity_poly.entity_id
_entity_poly.type
_entity_poly.pdbx_seq_one_letter_code
_entity_poly.pdbx_strand_id
1 'polypeptide(L)'
;DKGVADPQAALDGARSILTERFSEDADLIGELRERMWVRGRLAAKVREGKEEAGAKFADYFDFAEPFKDLPSHRVLAMLRGEKEEVLDLVLEPEEPSEQPGPSSYEGIVAHHFQIADRGRPGDKWLTDTVRWAWRTRILVHLGIDLRLRLRTAAEDEAVNV
;
A
#
# COMPACT_ATOMS: atom_id res chain seq x y z
N ASP A 1 -3.13 31.38 24.08
CA ASP A 1 -3.32 29.92 24.13
C ASP A 1 -2.84 29.30 22.83
N LYS A 2 -2.10 28.19 22.87
CA LYS A 2 -1.47 27.58 21.66
C LYS A 2 -2.38 26.58 20.92
N GLY A 3 -3.67 26.50 21.27
CA GLY A 3 -4.63 25.59 20.62
C GLY A 3 -4.39 24.10 20.90
N VAL A 4 -3.67 23.75 21.98
CA VAL A 4 -3.39 22.38 22.39
C VAL A 4 -4.07 22.13 23.73
N ALA A 5 -5.06 21.23 23.75
CA ALA A 5 -5.94 21.04 24.89
C ALA A 5 -5.28 20.29 26.07
N ASP A 6 -4.48 19.27 25.78
CA ASP A 6 -3.85 18.40 26.78
C ASP A 6 -2.59 17.69 26.20
N PRO A 7 -1.81 16.94 27.01
CA PRO A 7 -0.62 16.23 26.53
C PRO A 7 -0.91 15.18 25.44
N GLN A 8 -2.08 14.56 25.44
CA GLN A 8 -2.46 13.56 24.42
C GLN A 8 -2.69 14.25 23.07
N ALA A 9 -3.41 15.38 23.07
CA ALA A 9 -3.58 16.22 21.89
C ALA A 9 -2.24 16.71 21.33
N ALA A 10 -1.26 17.01 22.20
CA ALA A 10 0.10 17.36 21.77
C ALA A 10 0.80 16.20 21.05
N LEU A 11 0.71 14.98 21.59
CA LEU A 11 1.27 13.78 20.96
C LEU A 11 0.59 13.43 19.64
N ASP A 12 -0.73 13.57 19.55
CA ASP A 12 -1.45 13.29 18.31
C ASP A 12 -1.14 14.35 17.23
N GLY A 13 -1.04 15.63 17.61
CA GLY A 13 -0.55 16.68 16.71
C GLY A 13 0.87 16.42 16.21
N ALA A 14 1.77 16.00 17.10
CA ALA A 14 3.13 15.62 16.73
C ALA A 14 3.17 14.41 15.78
N ARG A 15 2.30 13.41 16.00
CA ARG A 15 2.18 12.24 15.10
C ARG A 15 1.72 12.66 13.71
N SER A 16 0.76 13.57 13.61
CA SER A 16 0.27 14.10 12.33
C SER A 16 1.40 14.81 11.57
N ILE A 17 2.18 15.64 12.24
CA ILE A 17 3.34 16.33 11.65
C ILE A 17 4.39 15.32 11.15
N LEU A 18 4.72 14.30 11.95
CA LEU A 18 5.67 13.26 11.53
C LEU A 18 5.13 12.43 10.36
N THR A 19 3.85 12.08 10.40
CA THR A 19 3.19 11.34 9.31
C THR A 19 3.24 12.10 7.99
N GLU A 20 3.00 13.41 8.03
CA GLU A 20 3.15 14.30 6.88
C GLU A 20 4.58 14.29 6.36
N ARG A 21 5.56 14.57 7.21
CA ARG A 21 6.98 14.57 6.85
C ARG A 21 7.44 13.24 6.24
N PHE A 22 7.05 12.11 6.83
CA PHE A 22 7.44 10.79 6.33
C PHE A 22 6.86 10.53 4.94
N SER A 23 5.63 10.98 4.70
CA SER A 23 4.95 10.75 3.43
C SER A 23 5.35 11.68 2.29
N GLU A 24 6.06 12.76 2.60
CA GLU A 24 6.50 13.79 1.65
C GLU A 24 8.01 13.74 1.38
N ASP A 25 8.74 12.84 2.04
CA ASP A 25 10.15 12.59 1.77
C ASP A 25 10.33 11.89 0.41
N ALA A 26 10.80 12.65 -0.58
CA ALA A 26 10.86 12.20 -1.96
C ALA A 26 11.78 11.00 -2.18
N ASP A 27 12.89 10.93 -1.44
CA ASP A 27 13.87 9.84 -1.58
C ASP A 27 13.27 8.53 -1.03
N LEU A 28 12.66 8.59 0.15
CA LEU A 28 11.96 7.45 0.75
C LEU A 28 10.80 6.98 -0.14
N ILE A 29 9.95 7.89 -0.60
CA ILE A 29 8.81 7.53 -1.46
C ILE A 29 9.30 6.92 -2.78
N GLY A 30 10.36 7.47 -3.37
CA GLY A 30 11.00 6.91 -4.57
C GLY A 30 11.50 5.48 -4.35
N GLU A 31 12.22 5.24 -3.26
CA GLU A 31 12.71 3.89 -2.89
C GLU A 31 11.55 2.91 -2.71
N LEU A 32 10.55 3.27 -1.90
CA LEU A 32 9.42 2.38 -1.59
C LEU A 32 8.59 2.08 -2.84
N ARG A 33 8.39 3.06 -3.73
CA ARG A 33 7.69 2.89 -5.00
C ARG A 33 8.38 1.86 -5.89
N GLU A 34 9.69 2.01 -6.11
CA GLU A 34 10.42 1.07 -6.96
C GLU A 34 10.54 -0.31 -6.33
N ARG A 35 10.71 -0.39 -5.01
CA ARG A 35 10.71 -1.66 -4.30
C ARG A 35 9.37 -2.39 -4.44
N MET A 36 8.27 -1.68 -4.24
CA MET A 36 6.92 -2.24 -4.39
C MET A 36 6.60 -2.57 -5.85
N TRP A 37 7.11 -1.82 -6.83
CA TRP A 37 7.02 -2.23 -8.24
C TRP A 37 7.73 -3.55 -8.52
N VAL A 38 8.87 -3.79 -7.87
CA VAL A 38 9.67 -5.01 -8.07
C VAL A 38 9.12 -6.21 -7.34
N ARG A 39 8.59 -6.03 -6.12
CA ARG A 39 8.25 -7.13 -5.20
C ARG A 39 6.76 -7.26 -4.89
N GLY A 40 6.00 -6.21 -5.14
CA GLY A 40 4.57 -6.18 -4.85
C GLY A 40 3.75 -6.98 -5.86
N ARG A 41 2.49 -7.20 -5.49
CA ARG A 41 1.55 -8.04 -6.22
C ARG A 41 0.18 -7.39 -6.32
N LEU A 42 -0.55 -7.71 -7.37
CA LEU A 42 -1.96 -7.36 -7.50
C LEU A 42 -2.77 -8.55 -6.97
N ALA A 43 -3.53 -8.33 -5.92
CA ALA A 43 -4.50 -9.29 -5.40
C ALA A 43 -5.91 -8.90 -5.85
N ALA A 44 -6.71 -9.89 -6.22
CA ALA A 44 -8.10 -9.75 -6.59
C ALA A 44 -8.95 -10.74 -5.79
N LYS A 45 -10.10 -10.27 -5.28
CA LYS A 45 -11.11 -11.10 -4.63
C LYS A 45 -12.50 -10.77 -5.14
N VAL A 46 -13.37 -11.77 -5.24
CA VAL A 46 -14.79 -11.53 -5.52
C VAL A 46 -15.46 -10.81 -4.35
N ARG A 47 -16.31 -9.84 -4.65
CA ARG A 47 -17.16 -9.21 -3.66
C ARG A 47 -18.26 -10.17 -3.25
N GLU A 48 -18.58 -10.16 -1.96
CA GLU A 48 -19.62 -11.02 -1.39
C GLU A 48 -20.94 -10.89 -2.17
N GLY A 49 -21.48 -12.03 -2.64
CA GLY A 49 -22.75 -12.09 -3.37
C GLY A 49 -22.65 -11.73 -4.86
N LYS A 50 -21.45 -11.58 -5.41
CA LYS A 50 -21.22 -11.29 -6.84
C LYS A 50 -20.72 -12.49 -7.65
N GLU A 51 -20.65 -13.68 -7.05
CA GLU A 51 -20.07 -14.88 -7.64
C GLU A 51 -20.80 -15.31 -8.92
N GLU A 52 -22.13 -15.38 -8.88
CA GLU A 52 -22.95 -15.78 -10.04
C GLU A 52 -22.95 -14.70 -11.13
N ALA A 53 -23.22 -13.44 -10.76
CA ALA A 53 -23.25 -12.32 -11.69
C ALA A 53 -21.88 -12.03 -12.32
N GLY A 54 -20.82 -12.39 -11.60
CA GLY A 54 -19.42 -12.17 -11.94
C GLY A 54 -18.74 -13.33 -12.64
N ALA A 55 -19.44 -14.40 -13.03
CA ALA A 55 -18.84 -15.65 -13.52
C ALA A 55 -17.79 -15.49 -14.65
N LYS A 56 -17.90 -14.43 -15.47
CA LYS A 56 -16.90 -14.10 -16.50
C LYS A 56 -15.53 -13.65 -15.95
N PHE A 57 -15.45 -13.35 -14.65
CA PHE A 57 -14.23 -12.97 -13.92
C PHE A 57 -13.82 -14.07 -12.92
N ALA A 58 -14.38 -15.28 -13.01
CA ALA A 58 -14.18 -16.35 -12.03
C ALA A 58 -12.69 -16.70 -11.81
N ASP A 59 -11.86 -16.61 -12.85
CA ASP A 59 -10.41 -16.83 -12.78
C ASP A 59 -9.69 -15.86 -11.82
N TYR A 60 -10.35 -14.76 -11.43
CA TYR A 60 -9.81 -13.71 -10.57
C TYR A 60 -10.52 -13.61 -9.21
N PHE A 61 -11.42 -14.54 -8.87
CA PHE A 61 -12.18 -14.50 -7.62
C PHE A 61 -11.32 -14.70 -6.36
N ASP A 62 -10.19 -15.38 -6.50
CA ASP A 62 -9.13 -15.45 -5.49
C ASP A 62 -7.80 -15.55 -6.24
N PHE A 63 -7.20 -14.40 -6.52
CA PHE A 63 -6.03 -14.29 -7.38
C PHE A 63 -5.00 -13.37 -6.74
N ALA A 64 -3.72 -13.73 -6.85
CA ALA A 64 -2.63 -12.84 -6.50
C ALA A 64 -1.37 -13.19 -7.31
N GLU A 65 -0.84 -12.24 -8.08
CA GLU A 65 0.40 -12.41 -8.85
C GLU A 65 1.28 -11.15 -8.77
N PRO A 66 2.62 -11.30 -8.81
CA PRO A 66 3.56 -10.18 -8.83
C PRO A 66 3.30 -9.21 -9.99
N PHE A 67 3.49 -7.90 -9.77
CA PHE A 67 3.22 -6.89 -10.81
C PHE A 67 3.94 -7.13 -12.13
N LYS A 68 5.16 -7.67 -12.06
CA LYS A 68 6.04 -7.88 -13.22
C LYS A 68 5.71 -9.13 -14.03
N ASP A 69 4.97 -10.05 -13.45
CA ASP A 69 4.61 -11.31 -14.09
C ASP A 69 3.21 -11.24 -14.72
N LEU A 70 2.44 -10.18 -14.41
CA LEU A 70 1.08 -9.98 -14.88
C LEU A 70 1.02 -9.61 -16.36
N PRO A 71 0.41 -10.46 -17.21
CA PRO A 71 0.11 -10.09 -18.59
C PRO A 71 -0.90 -8.95 -18.66
N SER A 72 -0.72 -8.07 -19.64
CA SER A 72 -1.55 -6.86 -19.80
C SER A 72 -3.05 -7.12 -19.92
N HIS A 73 -3.46 -8.17 -20.63
CA HIS A 73 -4.88 -8.55 -20.73
C HIS A 73 -5.50 -8.96 -19.39
N ARG A 74 -4.72 -9.56 -18.47
CA ARG A 74 -5.21 -9.92 -17.12
C ARG A 74 -5.38 -8.69 -16.24
N VAL A 75 -4.42 -7.77 -16.30
CA VAL A 75 -4.54 -6.46 -15.62
C VAL A 75 -5.82 -5.75 -16.04
N LEU A 76 -6.08 -5.64 -17.35
CA LEU A 76 -7.27 -4.97 -17.88
C LEU A 76 -8.56 -5.71 -17.51
N ALA A 77 -8.56 -7.05 -17.52
CA ALA A 77 -9.70 -7.85 -17.09
C ALA A 77 -10.05 -7.64 -15.62
N MET A 78 -9.04 -7.64 -14.73
CA MET A 78 -9.23 -7.37 -13.31
C MET A 78 -9.72 -5.95 -13.05
N LEU A 79 -9.11 -4.93 -13.67
CA LEU A 79 -9.54 -3.53 -13.55
C LEU A 79 -10.99 -3.34 -14.04
N ARG A 80 -11.40 -4.07 -15.08
CA ARG A 80 -12.79 -4.09 -15.54
C ARG A 80 -13.71 -4.75 -14.51
N GLY A 81 -13.31 -5.88 -13.94
CA GLY A 81 -14.08 -6.58 -12.89
C GLY A 81 -14.31 -5.71 -11.65
N GLU A 82 -13.33 -4.90 -11.26
CA GLU A 82 -13.50 -3.91 -10.19
C GLU A 82 -14.47 -2.79 -10.58
N LYS A 83 -14.33 -2.24 -11.79
CA LYS A 83 -15.23 -1.18 -12.30
C LYS A 83 -16.68 -1.65 -12.38
N GLU A 84 -16.90 -2.94 -12.65
CA GLU A 84 -18.22 -3.58 -12.65
C GLU A 84 -18.69 -4.02 -11.26
N GLU A 85 -17.98 -3.64 -10.19
CA GLU A 85 -18.30 -3.98 -8.80
C GLU A 85 -18.39 -5.48 -8.51
N VAL A 86 -17.61 -6.30 -9.23
CA VAL A 86 -17.49 -7.74 -9.02
C VAL A 86 -16.25 -8.09 -8.21
N LEU A 87 -15.13 -7.42 -8.48
CA LEU A 87 -13.85 -7.68 -7.82
C LEU A 87 -13.47 -6.53 -6.88
N ASP A 88 -12.82 -6.86 -5.78
CA ASP A 88 -11.98 -5.95 -5.01
C ASP A 88 -10.52 -6.19 -5.39
N LEU A 89 -9.81 -5.12 -5.72
CA LEU A 89 -8.40 -5.17 -6.05
C LEU A 89 -7.57 -4.47 -4.99
N VAL A 90 -6.50 -5.12 -4.57
CA VAL A 90 -5.54 -4.59 -3.61
C VAL A 90 -4.14 -4.70 -4.21
N LEU A 91 -3.40 -3.59 -4.18
CA LEU A 91 -1.97 -3.60 -4.48
C LEU A 91 -1.23 -3.88 -3.18
N GLU A 92 -0.64 -5.06 -3.08
CA GLU A 92 0.03 -5.52 -1.87
C GLU A 92 1.54 -5.33 -1.99
N PRO A 93 2.21 -4.69 -1.02
CA PRO A 93 3.65 -4.45 -1.04
C PRO A 93 4.50 -5.71 -1.02
N GLU A 94 4.02 -6.71 -0.30
CA GLU A 94 4.65 -8.01 -0.08
C GLU A 94 3.57 -9.03 0.27
N GLU A 95 3.91 -10.32 0.23
CA GLU A 95 3.00 -11.36 0.69
C GLU A 95 2.67 -11.16 2.19
N PRO A 96 1.41 -11.38 2.59
CA PRO A 96 1.01 -11.34 3.99
C PRO A 96 1.86 -12.32 4.81
N SER A 97 2.52 -11.79 5.84
CA SER A 97 3.21 -12.61 6.83
C SER A 97 2.29 -12.92 7.99
N GLU A 98 2.25 -14.19 8.42
CA GLU A 98 1.59 -14.60 9.67
C GLU A 98 2.41 -14.21 10.91
N GLN A 99 3.66 -13.81 10.73
CA GLN A 99 4.52 -13.44 11.85
C GLN A 99 4.13 -12.08 12.41
N PRO A 100 3.93 -11.96 13.73
CA PRO A 100 3.64 -10.69 14.36
C PRO A 100 4.88 -9.78 14.27
N GLY A 101 4.71 -8.57 13.75
CA GLY A 101 5.80 -7.63 13.63
C GLY A 101 5.54 -6.50 12.64
N PRO A 102 6.48 -5.54 12.52
CA PRO A 102 6.45 -4.56 11.45
C PRO A 102 6.67 -5.24 10.09
N SER A 103 6.03 -4.72 9.05
CA SER A 103 6.31 -5.14 7.67
C SER A 103 7.74 -4.77 7.27
N SER A 104 8.26 -5.37 6.18
CA SER A 104 9.59 -4.99 5.71
C SER A 104 9.65 -3.51 5.29
N TYR A 105 8.51 -2.96 4.85
CA TYR A 105 8.34 -1.56 4.48
C TYR A 105 8.32 -0.63 5.70
N GLU A 106 7.63 -0.99 6.79
CA GLU A 106 7.72 -0.26 8.06
C GLU A 106 9.17 -0.19 8.55
N GLY A 107 9.94 -1.26 8.37
CA GLY A 107 11.37 -1.30 8.69
C GLY A 107 12.21 -0.30 7.87
N ILE A 108 11.92 -0.12 6.58
CA ILE A 108 12.62 0.86 5.73
C ILE A 108 12.30 2.28 6.18
N VAL A 109 11.02 2.60 6.41
CA VAL A 109 10.60 3.92 6.91
C VAL A 109 11.29 4.22 8.25
N ALA A 110 11.30 3.27 9.17
CA ALA A 110 11.97 3.42 10.46
C ALA A 110 13.48 3.67 10.30
N HIS A 111 14.15 2.89 9.45
CA HIS A 111 15.57 3.04 9.19
C HIS A 111 15.92 4.40 8.58
N HIS A 112 15.15 4.87 7.59
CA HIS A 112 15.35 6.16 6.92
C HIS A 112 15.34 7.33 7.92
N PHE A 113 14.42 7.29 8.89
CA PHE A 113 14.32 8.32 9.93
C PHE A 113 15.07 7.98 11.23
N GLN A 114 15.93 6.96 11.22
CA GLN A 114 16.73 6.52 12.37
C GLN A 114 15.90 6.18 13.62
N ILE A 115 14.68 5.69 13.41
CA ILE A 115 13.78 5.23 14.46
C ILE A 115 14.08 3.76 14.75
N ALA A 116 14.35 3.47 16.02
CA ALA A 116 14.60 2.11 16.49
C ALA A 116 14.12 1.99 17.93
N ASP A 117 13.55 0.82 18.26
CA ASP A 117 13.24 0.49 19.64
C ASP A 117 14.52 0.09 20.38
N ARG A 118 14.96 0.97 21.28
CA ARG A 118 16.11 0.79 22.17
C ARG A 118 15.67 0.79 23.62
N GLY A 119 14.38 0.61 23.90
CA GLY A 119 13.80 0.66 25.24
C GLY A 119 13.73 2.07 25.84
N ARG A 120 13.83 3.13 25.03
CA ARG A 120 13.68 4.51 25.52
C ARG A 120 12.20 4.86 25.67
N PRO A 121 11.83 5.79 26.57
CA PRO A 121 10.42 6.11 26.83
C PRO A 121 9.58 6.49 25.59
N GLY A 122 10.20 7.14 24.59
CA GLY A 122 9.52 7.57 23.37
C GLY A 122 9.53 6.57 22.21
N ASP A 123 10.28 5.47 22.33
CA ASP A 123 10.53 4.57 21.19
C ASP A 123 9.24 3.91 20.69
N LYS A 124 8.41 3.41 21.61
CA LYS A 124 7.10 2.83 21.27
C LYS A 124 6.23 3.81 20.48
N TRP A 125 6.16 5.08 20.93
CA TRP A 125 5.37 6.10 20.25
C TRP A 125 5.90 6.42 18.85
N LEU A 126 7.22 6.42 18.67
CA LEU A 126 7.85 6.61 17.35
C LEU A 126 7.61 5.42 16.43
N THR A 127 7.75 4.18 16.92
CA THR A 127 7.47 2.98 16.12
C THR A 127 6.00 2.87 15.73
N ASP A 128 5.09 3.21 16.64
CA ASP A 128 3.66 3.27 16.35
C ASP A 128 3.34 4.39 15.34
N THR A 129 4.10 5.49 15.36
CA THR A 129 3.98 6.58 14.37
C THR A 129 4.47 6.15 12.98
N VAL A 130 5.58 5.41 12.89
CA VAL A 130 6.03 4.81 11.61
C VAL A 130 4.96 3.89 11.05
N ARG A 131 4.42 3.00 11.89
CA ARG A 131 3.35 2.08 11.52
C ARG A 131 2.12 2.81 11.01
N TRP A 132 1.71 3.87 11.71
CA TRP A 132 0.57 4.70 11.35
C TRP A 132 0.80 5.41 10.01
N ALA A 133 1.95 6.05 9.84
CA ALA A 133 2.29 6.77 8.61
C ALA A 133 2.34 5.82 7.41
N TRP A 134 2.92 4.63 7.58
CA TRP A 134 2.92 3.58 6.59
C TRP A 134 1.50 3.20 6.15
N ARG A 135 0.66 2.79 7.09
CA ARG A 135 -0.68 2.24 6.79
C ARG A 135 -1.67 3.28 6.27
N THR A 136 -1.62 4.51 6.78
CA THR A 136 -2.67 5.50 6.54
C THR A 136 -2.34 6.51 5.44
N ARG A 137 -1.06 6.70 5.11
CA ARG A 137 -0.63 7.73 4.14
C ARG A 137 0.28 7.17 3.06
N ILE A 138 1.43 6.59 3.44
CA ILE A 138 2.45 6.15 2.48
C ILE A 138 1.91 5.03 1.58
N LEU A 139 1.38 3.96 2.16
CA LEU A 139 0.86 2.83 1.38
C LEU A 139 -0.30 3.24 0.46
N VAL A 140 -1.16 4.15 0.92
CA VAL A 140 -2.29 4.67 0.13
C VAL A 140 -1.78 5.40 -1.10
N HIS A 141 -0.81 6.31 -0.94
CA HIS A 141 -0.22 7.05 -2.07
C HIS A 141 0.52 6.13 -3.04
N LEU A 142 1.33 5.19 -2.54
CA LEU A 142 2.01 4.21 -3.37
C LEU A 142 1.02 3.34 -4.15
N GLY A 143 -0.08 2.94 -3.53
CA GLY A 143 -1.15 2.18 -4.18
C GLY A 143 -1.78 2.94 -5.35
N ILE A 144 -2.02 4.25 -5.21
CA ILE A 144 -2.54 5.09 -6.30
C ILE A 144 -1.53 5.18 -7.44
N ASP A 145 -0.27 5.52 -7.13
CA ASP A 145 0.80 5.67 -8.12
C ASP A 145 1.02 4.39 -8.92
N LEU A 146 1.16 3.25 -8.22
CA LEU A 146 1.47 1.98 -8.84
C LEU A 146 0.29 1.40 -9.60
N ARG A 147 -0.94 1.68 -9.17
CA ARG A 147 -2.14 1.31 -9.91
C ARG A 147 -2.19 2.03 -11.25
N LEU A 148 -1.90 3.33 -11.27
CA LEU A 148 -1.82 4.10 -12.51
C LEU A 148 -0.72 3.55 -13.42
N ARG A 149 0.47 3.27 -12.87
CA ARG A 149 1.58 2.67 -13.61
C ARG A 149 1.21 1.32 -14.23
N LEU A 150 0.57 0.44 -13.46
CA LEU A 150 0.15 -0.89 -13.91
C LEU A 150 -0.88 -0.80 -15.04
N ARG A 151 -1.88 0.09 -14.91
CA ARG A 151 -2.86 0.35 -15.97
C ARG A 151 -2.18 0.86 -17.24
N THR A 152 -1.34 1.89 -17.11
CA THR A 152 -0.68 2.53 -18.26
C THR A 152 0.18 1.52 -19.02
N ALA A 153 0.99 0.74 -18.30
CA ALA A 153 1.79 -0.33 -18.91
C ALA A 153 0.92 -1.36 -19.65
N ALA A 154 -0.23 -1.72 -19.09
CA ALA A 154 -1.14 -2.67 -19.70
C ALA A 154 -1.85 -2.15 -20.95
N GLU A 155 -2.24 -0.86 -20.93
CA GLU A 155 -2.82 -0.18 -22.09
C GLU A 155 -1.79 -0.02 -23.22
N ASP A 156 -0.56 0.36 -22.89
CA ASP A 156 0.53 0.53 -23.86
C ASP A 156 0.87 -0.79 -24.56
N GLU A 157 0.97 -1.91 -23.83
CA GLU A 157 1.21 -3.22 -24.46
C GLU A 157 0.06 -3.61 -25.38
N ALA A 158 -1.19 -3.37 -24.98
CA ALA A 158 -2.37 -3.73 -25.77
C ALA A 158 -2.47 -2.96 -27.10
N VAL A 159 -1.89 -1.77 -27.21
CA VAL A 159 -1.82 -0.99 -28.46
C VAL A 159 -0.70 -1.47 -29.39
N ASN A 160 0.36 -2.06 -28.84
CA ASN A 160 1.54 -2.48 -29.59
C ASN A 160 1.46 -3.93 -30.14
N VAL A 161 0.37 -4.65 -29.86
CA VAL A 161 0.09 -6.03 -30.32
C VAL A 161 -0.81 -6.05 -31.55
#